data_AF-A0A956P9X2-F1
#
_entry.id   AF-A0A956P9X2-F1
#
_cell.length_a   1.000
_cell.length_b   1.000
_cell.length_c   1.000
_cell.angle_alpha   90.00
_cell.angle_beta   90.00
_cell.angle_gamma   90.00
#
_symmetry.space_group_name_H-M   'P 1'
#
loop_
_entity.id
_entity.type
_entity.pdbx_description
1 polymer ?
#
loop_
_entity_poly.entity_id
_entity_poly.type
_entity_poly.pdbx_seq_one_letter_code
_entity_poly.pdbx_strand_id
1 'polypeptide(L)'
;PSWFETCGLASLEAAALGRNVVVSDRGYTRWYFGDEAFYVDPSNLASIRKGVLEAWEAPPQTTLAERVAREFTWERTAERTEAAYAKAAGGGA
;
A
#
# COMPACT_ATOMS: atom_id res chain seq x y z
N PRO A 1 -7.63 -1.98 -10.65
CA PRO A 1 -8.07 -2.03 -9.24
C PRO A 1 -8.82 -3.34 -8.96
N SER A 2 -8.41 -4.09 -7.94
CA SER A 2 -8.97 -5.40 -7.59
C SER A 2 -10.26 -5.27 -6.76
N TRP A 3 -11.12 -6.30 -6.77
CA TRP A 3 -12.35 -6.35 -5.96
C TRP A 3 -12.05 -6.47 -4.46
N PHE A 4 -10.92 -7.06 -4.12
CA PHE A 4 -10.40 -7.17 -2.76
C PHE A 4 -8.89 -7.35 -2.85
N GLU A 5 -8.14 -6.68 -1.97
CA GLU A 5 -6.70 -6.78 -1.89
C GLU A 5 -6.29 -6.99 -0.43
N THR A 6 -5.47 -8.01 -0.18
CA THR A 6 -4.89 -8.24 1.15
C THR A 6 -3.61 -7.44 1.33
N CYS A 7 -2.70 -7.53 0.36
CA CYS A 7 -1.49 -6.73 0.28
C CYS A 7 -1.14 -6.54 -1.20
N GLY A 8 -1.29 -5.31 -1.71
CA GLY A 8 -0.94 -5.00 -3.08
C GLY A 8 0.57 -4.83 -3.25
N LEU A 9 1.33 -5.93 -3.32
CA LEU A 9 2.80 -5.87 -3.46
C LEU A 9 3.25 -5.04 -4.67
N ALA A 10 2.61 -5.24 -5.83
CA ALA A 10 2.88 -4.43 -7.02
C ALA A 10 2.57 -2.93 -6.80
N SER A 11 1.54 -2.62 -6.00
CA SER A 11 1.21 -1.24 -5.62
C SER A 11 2.21 -0.67 -4.62
N LEU A 12 2.73 -1.47 -3.69
CA LEU A 12 3.82 -1.07 -2.78
C LEU A 12 5.11 -0.80 -3.54
N GLU A 13 5.47 -1.63 -4.52
CA GLU A 13 6.63 -1.42 -5.39
C GLU A 13 6.50 -0.13 -6.20
N ALA A 14 5.34 0.10 -6.81
CA ALA A 14 5.06 1.35 -7.54
C ALA A 14 5.13 2.57 -6.62
N ALA A 15 4.55 2.49 -5.42
CA ALA A 15 4.61 3.55 -4.42
C ALA A 15 6.05 3.83 -3.95
N ALA A 16 6.85 2.78 -3.70
CA ALA A 16 8.26 2.92 -3.32
C ALA A 16 9.11 3.61 -4.40
N LEU A 17 8.72 3.49 -5.67
CA LEU A 17 9.32 4.19 -6.81
C LEU A 17 8.78 5.61 -7.01
N GLY A 18 8.00 6.14 -6.06
CA GLY A 18 7.41 7.47 -6.13
C GLY A 18 6.33 7.60 -7.19
N ARG A 19 5.64 6.51 -7.57
CA ARG A 19 4.54 6.56 -8.54
C ARG A 19 3.21 6.72 -7.85
N ASN A 20 2.33 7.52 -8.46
CA ASN A 20 0.96 7.64 -8.03
C ASN A 20 0.25 6.30 -8.21
N VAL A 21 -0.36 5.80 -7.14
CA VAL A 21 -1.01 4.49 -7.12
C VAL A 21 -2.52 4.65 -7.14
N VAL A 22 -3.17 3.96 -8.09
CA VAL A 22 -4.64 3.87 -8.19
C VAL A 22 -5.05 2.49 -7.67
N VAL A 23 -5.77 2.48 -6.55
CA VAL A 23 -6.17 1.25 -5.84
C VAL A 23 -7.67 1.28 -5.58
N SER A 24 -8.26 0.11 -5.30
CA SER A 24 -9.66 0.09 -4.89
C SER A 24 -9.83 0.63 -3.47
N ASP A 25 -11.01 1.16 -3.19
CA ASP A 25 -11.45 1.57 -1.84
C ASP A 25 -11.83 0.39 -0.92
N ARG A 26 -11.49 -0.85 -1.32
CA ARG A 26 -11.87 -2.09 -0.65
C ARG A 26 -10.68 -2.82 -0.04
N GLY A 27 -10.98 -3.79 0.83
CA GLY A 27 -9.97 -4.62 1.48
C GLY A 27 -9.08 -3.82 2.43
N TYR A 28 -7.78 -4.08 2.41
CA TYR A 28 -6.83 -3.46 3.34
C TYR A 28 -5.98 -2.36 2.71
N THR A 29 -6.30 -1.87 1.51
CA THR A 29 -5.49 -0.88 0.77
C THR A 29 -5.20 0.39 1.58
N ARG A 30 -6.19 0.89 2.34
CA ARG A 30 -6.02 2.07 3.22
C ARG A 30 -5.02 1.89 4.35
N TRP A 31 -4.79 0.65 4.81
CA TRP A 31 -3.80 0.37 5.85
C TRP A 31 -2.37 0.60 5.34
N TYR A 32 -2.13 0.36 4.06
CA TYR A 32 -0.80 0.55 3.44
C TYR A 32 -0.62 1.97 2.91
N PHE A 33 -1.63 2.51 2.22
CA PHE A 33 -1.47 3.74 1.45
C PHE A 33 -2.08 4.99 2.11
N GLY A 34 -2.85 4.84 3.19
CA GLY A 34 -3.46 5.98 3.90
C GLY A 34 -4.30 6.85 2.97
N ASP A 35 -4.12 8.16 3.00
CA ASP A 35 -4.78 9.10 2.10
C ASP A 35 -3.92 9.51 0.89
N GLU A 36 -2.78 8.85 0.69
CA GLU A 36 -1.78 9.20 -0.33
C GLU A 36 -1.89 8.35 -1.61
N ALA A 37 -3.03 7.67 -1.79
CA ALA A 37 -3.38 6.92 -3.00
C ALA A 37 -4.69 7.41 -3.61
N PHE A 38 -4.88 7.12 -4.89
CA PHE A 38 -6.11 7.41 -5.61
C PHE A 38 -7.06 6.23 -5.46
N TYR A 39 -8.10 6.40 -4.65
CA TYR A 39 -9.09 5.36 -4.37
C TYR A 39 -10.24 5.41 -5.37
N VAL A 40 -10.55 4.26 -5.95
CA VAL A 40 -11.65 4.11 -6.92
C VAL A 40 -12.58 2.98 -6.53
N ASP A 41 -13.84 3.07 -6.92
CA ASP A 41 -14.77 1.95 -6.85
C ASP A 41 -14.47 0.99 -8.01
N PRO A 42 -13.98 -0.24 -7.75
CA PRO A 42 -13.59 -1.17 -8.81
C PRO A 42 -14.79 -1.73 -9.58
N SER A 43 -16.03 -1.49 -9.12
CA SER A 43 -17.26 -1.85 -9.83
C SER A 43 -17.76 -0.77 -10.79
N ASN A 44 -17.14 0.42 -10.75
CA ASN A 44 -17.59 1.59 -11.50
C ASN A 44 -16.51 2.06 -12.48
N LEU A 45 -16.70 1.79 -13.77
CA LEU A 45 -15.76 2.17 -14.82
C LEU A 45 -15.49 3.69 -14.89
N ALA A 46 -16.48 4.52 -14.60
CA ALA A 46 -16.31 5.97 -14.58
C ALA A 46 -15.41 6.42 -13.41
N SER A 47 -15.55 5.77 -12.24
CA SER A 47 -14.67 6.01 -11.09
C SER A 47 -13.22 5.63 -11.41
N ILE A 48 -13.01 4.46 -12.03
CA ILE A 48 -11.67 4.00 -12.43
C ILE A 48 -11.04 4.98 -13.42
N ARG A 49 -11.77 5.35 -14.48
CA ARG A 49 -11.28 6.30 -15.48
C ARG A 49 -10.88 7.64 -14.84
N LYS A 50 -11.75 8.17 -13.98
CA LYS A 50 -11.50 9.42 -13.27
C LYS A 50 -10.22 9.33 -12.42
N GLY A 51 -10.11 8.30 -11.57
CA GLY A 51 -8.96 8.15 -10.68
C GLY A 51 -7.63 7.96 -11.41
N VAL A 52 -7.64 7.28 -12.57
CA VAL A 52 -6.43 7.15 -13.41
C VAL A 52 -6.01 8.49 -14.00
N LEU A 53 -6.95 9.28 -14.51
CA LEU A 53 -6.64 10.61 -15.05
C LEU A 53 -6.16 11.56 -13.96
N GLU A 54 -6.80 11.55 -12.80
CA GLU A 54 -6.37 12.35 -11.64
C GLU A 54 -4.96 11.96 -11.19
N ALA A 55 -4.65 10.67 -11.11
CA ALA A 55 -3.32 10.18 -10.77
C ALA A 55 -2.25 10.54 -11.82
N TRP A 56 -2.63 10.62 -13.10
CA TRP A 56 -1.73 10.99 -14.19
C TRP A 56 -1.35 12.47 -14.18
N GLU A 57 -2.31 13.34 -13.88
CA GLU A 57 -2.10 14.80 -13.82
C GLU A 57 -1.47 15.27 -12.50
N ALA A 58 -1.62 14.50 -11.42
CA ALA A 58 -1.09 14.86 -10.11
C ALA A 58 0.45 14.72 -10.06
N PRO A 59 1.14 15.55 -9.25
CA PRO A 59 2.56 15.37 -8.99
C PRO A 59 2.83 14.01 -8.30
N PRO A 60 4.03 13.43 -8.46
CA PRO A 60 4.45 12.22 -7.76
C PRO A 60 4.33 12.31 -6.23
N GLN A 61 3.81 11.26 -5.57
CA GLN A 61 3.73 11.17 -4.11
C GLN A 61 5.05 10.70 -3.48
N THR A 62 5.94 11.64 -3.13
CA THR A 62 7.25 11.33 -2.52
C THR A 62 7.15 10.90 -1.06
N THR A 63 6.21 11.45 -0.30
CA THR A 63 6.00 11.12 1.13
C THR A 63 5.56 9.67 1.32
N LEU A 64 4.68 9.17 0.45
CA LEU A 64 4.27 7.78 0.43
C LEU A 64 5.46 6.87 0.12
N ALA A 65 6.29 7.24 -0.86
CA ALA A 65 7.49 6.48 -1.21
C ALA A 65 8.44 6.33 -0.02
N GLU A 66 8.71 7.43 0.69
CA GLU A 66 9.53 7.44 1.91
C GLU A 66 8.94 6.57 3.01
N ARG A 67 7.61 6.60 3.21
CA ARG A 67 6.95 5.74 4.19
C ARG A 67 7.07 4.27 3.82
N VAL A 68 6.78 3.91 2.56
CA VAL A 68 6.85 2.52 2.10
C VAL A 68 8.27 1.97 2.25
N ALA A 69 9.28 2.74 1.82
CA ALA A 69 10.69 2.36 1.93
C ALA A 69 11.17 2.21 3.38
N ARG A 70 10.52 2.88 4.34
CA ARG A 70 10.85 2.80 5.77
C ARG A 70 10.10 1.67 6.50
N GLU A 71 8.83 1.47 6.18
CA GLU A 71 7.93 0.68 7.03
C GLU A 71 7.57 -0.70 6.47
N PHE A 72 7.59 -0.87 5.14
CA PHE A 72 7.09 -2.06 4.46
C PHE A 72 8.18 -2.83 3.73
N THR A 73 9.40 -2.86 4.28
CA THR A 73 10.51 -3.65 3.72
C THR A 73 10.46 -5.11 4.16
N TRP A 74 11.16 -5.97 3.42
CA TRP A 74 11.31 -7.37 3.78
C TRP A 74 12.09 -7.54 5.10
N GLU A 75 13.10 -6.71 5.35
CA GLU A 75 13.89 -6.73 6.58
C GLU A 75 13.03 -6.42 7.80
N ARG A 76 12.24 -5.32 7.76
CA ARG A 76 11.30 -4.98 8.83
C ARG A 76 10.24 -6.06 9.03
N THR A 77 9.78 -6.68 7.94
CA THR A 77 8.82 -7.79 8.01
C THR A 77 9.45 -9.00 8.69
N ALA A 78 10.69 -9.34 8.38
CA ALA A 78 11.41 -10.44 9.00
C ALA A 78 11.62 -10.21 10.50
N GLU A 79 12.12 -9.03 10.90
CA GLU A 79 12.34 -8.66 12.30
C GLU A 79 11.05 -8.71 13.13
N ARG A 80 9.94 -8.16 12.59
CA ARG A 80 8.64 -8.18 13.28
C ARG A 80 8.09 -9.59 13.39
N THR A 81 8.29 -10.42 12.37
CA THR A 81 7.86 -11.82 12.36
C THR A 81 8.64 -12.64 13.36
N GLU A 82 9.97 -12.48 13.43
CA GLU A 82 10.82 -13.11 14.43
C GLU A 82 10.41 -12.71 15.86
N ALA A 83 10.23 -11.42 16.12
CA ALA A 83 9.81 -10.92 17.43
C ALA A 83 8.45 -11.49 17.85
N ALA A 84 7.50 -11.63 16.90
CA ALA A 84 6.22 -12.25 17.16
C ALA A 84 6.35 -13.74 17.52
N TYR A 85 7.21 -14.49 16.81
CA TYR A 85 7.48 -15.89 17.14
C TYR A 85 8.16 -16.04 18.50
N ALA A 86 9.18 -15.23 18.83
CA ALA A 86 9.83 -15.25 20.13
C ALA A 86 8.84 -15.02 21.27
N LYS A 87 7.94 -14.03 21.11
CA LYS A 87 6.86 -13.76 22.07
C LYS A 87 5.89 -14.93 22.21
N ALA A 88 5.45 -15.53 21.11
CA ALA A 88 4.52 -16.65 21.12
C ALA A 88 5.13 -17.91 21.76
N ALA A 89 6.44 -18.13 21.57
CA ALA A 89 7.18 -19.27 22.13
C ALA A 89 7.53 -19.11 23.62
N GLY A 90 7.15 -18.00 24.28
CA GLY A 90 7.49 -17.74 25.68
C GLY A 90 8.92 -17.24 25.91
N GLY A 91 9.65 -16.93 24.83
CA GLY A 91 10.95 -16.27 24.88
C GLY A 91 10.80 -14.77 25.13
N GLY A 92 10.30 -14.42 26.32
CA GLY A 92 10.41 -13.07 26.87
C GLY A 92 11.63 -13.03 27.80
N ALA A 93 12.61 -12.20 27.47
CA ALA A 93 13.49 -11.62 28.48
C ALA A 93 12.70 -10.54 29.25
#